data_AF-A0A354BKX3-F1
#
_entry.id   AF-A0A354BKX3-F1
#
_cell.length_a   1.000
_cell.length_b   1.000
_cell.length_c   1.000
_cell.angle_alpha   90.00
_cell.angle_beta   90.00
_cell.angle_gamma   90.00
#
_symmetry.space_group_name_H-M   'P 1'
#
loop_
_entity.id
_entity.type
_entity.pdbx_description
1 polymer ?
#
loop_
_entity_poly.entity_id
_entity_poly.type
_entity_poly.pdbx_seq_one_letter_code
_entity_poly.pdbx_strand_id
1 'polypeptide(L)'
;MPGKTKLELTWIGKENRPKLEPRILLEDPEKSYYASHRVTDHDIFDNRLIFGDNLLALKALEQEFTGKIKCIFIDPPYNTGSAFEHYDDGVEHSLWLSLMR
;
A
#
# COMPACT_ATOMS: atom_id res chain seq x y z
N MET A 1 4.20 38.67 -14.23
CA MET A 1 4.74 37.44 -14.82
C MET A 1 3.55 36.59 -15.26
N PRO A 2 3.43 36.18 -16.53
CA PRO A 2 2.36 35.27 -16.92
C PRO A 2 2.54 33.96 -16.14
N GLY A 3 1.48 33.52 -15.45
CA GLY A 3 1.51 32.34 -14.60
C GLY A 3 1.96 31.12 -15.40
N LYS A 4 2.95 30.38 -14.87
CA LYS A 4 3.43 29.14 -15.50
C LYS A 4 2.25 28.19 -15.70
N THR A 5 2.05 27.72 -16.93
CA THR A 5 1.13 26.62 -17.22
C THR A 5 1.52 25.41 -16.39
N LYS A 6 0.65 24.99 -15.49
CA LYS A 6 0.86 23.79 -14.66
C LYS A 6 0.46 22.57 -15.49
N LEU A 7 1.44 21.77 -15.90
CA LEU A 7 1.18 20.47 -16.50
C LEU A 7 0.77 19.51 -15.40
N GLU A 8 -0.46 19.01 -15.47
CA GLU A 8 -1.06 18.17 -14.44
C GLU A 8 -2.01 17.14 -15.07
N LEU A 9 -1.89 15.87 -14.66
CA LEU A 9 -2.86 14.83 -14.99
C LEU A 9 -4.12 15.01 -14.14
N THR A 10 -5.28 15.19 -14.75
CA THR A 10 -6.57 15.34 -14.06
C THR A 10 -7.50 14.18 -14.40
N TRP A 11 -8.33 13.76 -13.45
CA TRP A 11 -9.36 12.75 -13.66
C TRP A 11 -10.56 13.02 -12.74
N ILE A 12 -11.71 12.42 -13.05
CA ILE A 12 -12.93 12.56 -12.25
C ILE A 12 -12.67 12.01 -10.84
N GLY A 13 -13.00 12.78 -9.82
CA GLY A 13 -12.81 12.37 -8.42
C GLY A 13 -11.39 12.53 -7.88
N LYS A 14 -10.44 13.08 -8.65
CA LYS A 14 -9.06 13.34 -8.18
C LYS A 14 -9.03 14.07 -6.84
N GLU A 15 -9.86 15.08 -6.61
CA GLU A 15 -9.80 15.84 -5.35
C GLU A 15 -10.46 15.15 -4.17
N ASN A 16 -11.15 14.03 -4.39
CA ASN A 16 -11.79 13.25 -3.34
C ASN A 16 -10.73 12.44 -2.58
N ARG A 17 -10.33 12.92 -1.41
CA ARG A 17 -9.42 12.18 -0.52
C ARG A 17 -10.24 11.42 0.52
N PRO A 18 -10.09 10.08 0.62
CA PRO A 18 -10.71 9.35 1.71
C PRO A 18 -10.11 9.83 3.03
N LYS A 19 -10.98 10.16 3.99
CA LYS A 19 -10.56 10.41 5.36
C LYS A 19 -10.36 9.05 6.04
N LEU A 20 -9.11 8.68 6.28
CA LEU A 20 -8.77 7.43 6.93
C LEU A 20 -8.75 7.63 8.44
N GLU A 21 -9.48 6.78 9.15
CA GLU A 21 -9.39 6.69 10.61
C GLU A 21 -8.08 5.98 11.00
N PRO A 22 -7.44 6.38 12.12
CA PRO A 22 -6.28 5.67 12.64
C PRO A 22 -6.59 4.18 12.85
N ARG A 23 -5.65 3.32 12.43
CA ARG A 23 -5.74 1.87 12.64
C ARG A 23 -4.56 1.42 13.49
N ILE A 24 -4.82 0.44 14.34
CA ILE A 24 -3.79 -0.28 15.10
C ILE A 24 -3.58 -1.64 14.45
N LEU A 25 -2.34 -2.13 14.47
CA LEU A 25 -2.03 -3.50 14.09
C LEU A 25 -2.31 -4.41 15.29
N LEU A 26 -3.09 -5.46 15.07
CA LEU A 26 -3.35 -6.50 16.05
C LEU A 26 -2.55 -7.73 15.64
N GLU A 27 -1.66 -8.19 16.52
CA GLU A 27 -0.88 -9.39 16.31
C GLU A 27 -1.77 -10.63 16.48
N ASP A 28 -1.58 -11.62 15.62
CA ASP A 28 -2.13 -12.96 15.75
C ASP A 28 -0.99 -13.93 16.12
N PRO A 29 -0.84 -14.29 17.41
CA PRO A 29 0.25 -15.14 17.85
C PRO A 29 0.22 -16.53 17.20
N GLU A 30 -0.95 -17.03 16.82
CA GLU A 30 -1.08 -18.36 16.20
C GLU A 30 -0.52 -18.40 14.77
N LYS A 31 -0.42 -17.24 14.10
CA LYS A 31 0.15 -17.10 12.76
C LYS A 31 1.60 -16.62 12.75
N SER A 32 2.19 -16.44 13.92
CA SER A 32 3.55 -15.93 14.06
C SER A 32 4.55 -17.08 13.94
N TYR A 33 5.42 -16.99 12.92
CA TYR A 33 6.46 -17.98 12.67
C TYR A 33 7.83 -17.33 12.84
N TYR A 34 8.50 -17.69 13.94
CA TYR A 34 9.87 -17.32 14.22
C TYR A 34 10.71 -18.56 14.47
N ALA A 35 12.03 -18.46 14.26
CA ALA A 35 12.93 -19.50 14.72
C ALA A 35 12.81 -19.62 16.25
N SER A 36 12.85 -20.85 16.79
CA SER A 36 12.66 -21.09 18.22
C SER A 36 13.69 -20.37 19.10
N HIS A 37 14.88 -20.13 18.55
CA HIS A 37 15.97 -19.41 19.19
C HIS A 37 16.71 -18.58 18.14
N ARG A 38 17.30 -17.46 18.57
CA ARG A 38 18.34 -16.79 17.81
C ARG A 38 19.58 -17.68 17.82
N VAL A 39 19.94 -18.21 16.66
CA VAL A 39 21.17 -18.95 16.42
C VAL A 39 22.33 -17.96 16.21
N THR A 40 22.05 -16.80 15.61
CA THR A 40 23.03 -15.74 15.41
C THR A 40 22.49 -14.37 15.81
N ASP A 41 23.39 -13.41 16.09
CA ASP A 41 23.03 -12.01 16.32
C ASP A 41 22.42 -11.33 15.09
N HIS A 42 22.55 -11.95 13.90
CA HIS A 42 22.02 -11.47 12.64
C HIS A 42 20.62 -11.99 12.32
N ASP A 43 20.05 -12.85 13.16
CA ASP A 43 18.73 -13.40 12.89
C ASP A 43 17.66 -12.30 13.00
N ILE A 44 16.76 -12.26 12.01
CA ILE A 44 15.75 -11.23 11.82
C ILE A 44 14.40 -11.74 12.35
N PHE A 45 13.85 -11.04 13.35
CA PHE A 45 12.60 -11.40 14.04
C PHE A 45 11.53 -10.31 13.93
N ASP A 46 11.86 -9.20 13.29
CA ASP A 46 11.02 -8.00 13.13
C ASP A 46 10.28 -7.96 11.78
N ASN A 47 10.37 -9.02 10.99
CA ASN A 47 9.56 -9.19 9.78
C ASN A 47 8.08 -9.24 10.15
N ARG A 48 7.25 -8.46 9.44
CA ARG A 48 5.81 -8.40 9.66
C ARG A 48 5.07 -8.81 8.39
N LEU A 49 4.12 -9.73 8.53
CA LEU A 49 3.10 -10.02 7.53
C LEU A 49 1.78 -9.42 8.01
N ILE A 50 1.19 -8.52 7.22
CA ILE A 50 -0.04 -7.82 7.59
C ILE A 50 -1.15 -8.28 6.65
N PHE A 51 -2.26 -8.74 7.24
CA PHE A 51 -3.46 -9.10 6.49
C PHE A 51 -4.50 -7.99 6.62
N GLY A 52 -4.97 -7.46 5.49
CA GLY A 52 -6.00 -6.42 5.44
C GLY A 52 -5.88 -5.55 4.19
N ASP A 53 -6.70 -4.50 4.17
CA ASP A 53 -6.62 -3.44 3.17
C ASP A 53 -5.28 -2.70 3.27
N ASN A 54 -4.60 -2.53 2.13
CA ASN A 54 -3.24 -2.00 2.08
C ASN A 54 -3.17 -0.52 2.50
N LEU A 55 -4.15 0.29 2.15
CA LEU A 55 -4.21 1.71 2.49
C LEU A 55 -4.36 1.89 4.00
N LEU A 56 -5.19 1.07 4.63
CA LEU A 56 -5.32 1.04 6.09
C LEU A 56 -4.07 0.51 6.79
N ALA A 57 -3.42 -0.51 6.24
CA ALA A 57 -2.16 -1.04 6.77
C ALA A 57 -1.03 -0.01 6.71
N LEU A 58 -0.86 0.68 5.57
CA LEU A 58 0.12 1.75 5.40
C LEU A 58 -0.15 2.91 6.36
N LYS A 59 -1.43 3.26 6.59
CA LYS A 59 -1.79 4.30 7.55
C LYS A 59 -1.41 3.93 8.99
N ALA A 60 -1.54 2.65 9.37
CA ALA A 60 -1.10 2.18 10.69
C ALA A 60 0.44 2.19 10.84
N LEU A 61 1.17 1.89 9.76
CA LEU A 61 2.65 1.88 9.75
C LEU A 61 3.28 3.28 9.71
N GLU A 62 2.55 4.29 9.23
CA GLU A 62 3.05 5.65 9.00
C GLU A 62 3.80 6.23 10.21
N GLN A 63 3.23 6.10 11.41
CA GLN A 63 3.82 6.65 12.64
C GLN A 63 5.20 6.05 12.96
N GLU A 64 5.39 4.77 12.69
CA GLU A 64 6.61 4.03 13.04
C GLU A 64 7.67 4.08 11.93
N PHE A 65 7.25 4.02 10.66
CA PHE A 65 8.13 3.76 9.51
C PHE A 65 8.36 4.95 8.57
N THR A 66 7.79 6.12 8.84
CA THR A 66 8.04 7.34 8.04
C THR A 66 9.55 7.61 7.93
N GLY A 67 10.04 7.71 6.69
CA GLY A 67 11.45 7.96 6.39
C GLY A 67 12.41 6.79 6.62
N LYS A 68 11.91 5.59 6.98
CA LYS A 68 12.73 4.41 7.30
C LYS A 68 12.73 3.34 6.22
N ILE A 69 11.77 3.36 5.29
CA ILE A 69 11.65 2.36 4.23
C ILE A 69 12.68 2.60 3.14
N LYS A 70 13.56 1.63 2.90
CA LYS A 70 14.64 1.70 1.90
C LYS A 70 14.18 1.38 0.48
N CYS A 71 13.23 0.45 0.35
CA CYS A 71 12.74 -0.06 -0.92
C CYS A 71 11.27 -0.44 -0.79
N ILE A 72 10.48 -0.12 -1.81
CA ILE A 72 9.10 -0.56 -1.96
C ILE A 72 9.01 -1.32 -3.27
N PHE A 73 8.50 -2.55 -3.21
CA PHE A 73 8.18 -3.36 -4.38
C PHE A 73 6.68 -3.68 -4.35
N ILE A 74 5.98 -3.37 -5.43
CA ILE A 74 4.55 -3.62 -5.57
C ILE A 74 4.25 -4.17 -6.96
N ASP A 75 3.22 -5.03 -7.02
CA ASP A 75 2.68 -5.59 -8.25
C ASP A 75 1.15 -5.34 -8.28
N PRO A 76 0.72 -4.10 -8.56
CA PRO A 76 -0.69 -3.74 -8.53
C PRO A 76 -1.45 -4.28 -9.76
N PRO A 77 -2.80 -4.28 -9.75
CA PRO A 77 -3.60 -4.54 -10.95
C PRO A 77 -3.17 -3.68 -12.14
N TYR A 78 -2.95 -4.29 -13.31
CA TYR A 78 -2.34 -3.62 -14.46
C TYR A 78 -3.31 -2.76 -15.29
N ASN A 79 -4.59 -3.09 -15.27
CA ASN A 79 -5.64 -2.52 -16.10
C ASN A 79 -5.38 -2.66 -17.60
N THR A 80 -5.01 -3.86 -18.07
CA THR A 80 -4.67 -4.13 -19.48
C THR A 80 -5.87 -4.39 -20.39
N GLY A 81 -7.05 -4.62 -19.82
CA GLY A 81 -8.24 -5.10 -20.52
C GLY A 81 -8.29 -6.62 -20.71
N SER A 82 -7.38 -7.37 -20.09
CA SER A 82 -7.32 -8.83 -20.21
C SER A 82 -8.23 -9.49 -19.19
N ALA A 83 -8.69 -10.71 -19.45
CA ALA A 83 -9.37 -11.49 -18.43
C ALA A 83 -8.33 -12.11 -17.48
N PHE A 84 -8.21 -11.59 -16.26
CA PHE A 84 -7.47 -12.24 -15.18
C PHE A 84 -8.44 -12.90 -14.20
N GLU A 85 -8.01 -13.97 -13.52
CA GLU A 85 -8.86 -14.68 -12.55
C GLU A 85 -9.03 -13.93 -11.22
N HIS A 86 -8.08 -13.06 -10.88
CA HIS A 86 -7.92 -12.55 -9.51
C HIS A 86 -8.42 -11.12 -9.31
N TYR A 87 -8.65 -10.36 -10.38
CA TYR A 87 -9.16 -8.98 -10.31
C TYR A 87 -9.78 -8.54 -11.63
N ASP A 88 -10.64 -7.51 -11.57
CA ASP A 88 -11.20 -6.86 -12.76
C ASP A 88 -10.12 -5.95 -13.39
N ASP A 89 -9.65 -6.38 -14.55
CA ASP A 89 -8.58 -5.73 -15.31
C ASP A 89 -9.12 -4.91 -16.49
N GLY A 90 -10.36 -4.45 -16.42
CA GLY A 90 -11.00 -3.61 -17.45
C GLY A 90 -11.65 -2.34 -16.91
N VAL A 91 -11.15 -1.80 -15.79
CA VAL A 91 -11.74 -0.65 -15.13
C VAL A 91 -11.43 0.67 -15.86
N GLU A 92 -12.34 1.63 -15.76
CA GLU A 92 -12.13 2.95 -16.35
C GLU A 92 -10.91 3.64 -15.72
N HIS A 93 -10.14 4.38 -16.52
CA HIS A 93 -8.85 4.95 -16.10
C HIS A 93 -8.97 5.85 -14.86
N SER A 94 -10.03 6.65 -14.72
CA SER A 94 -10.22 7.49 -13.54
C SER A 94 -10.47 6.67 -12.26
N LEU A 95 -11.12 5.50 -12.37
CA LEU A 95 -11.28 4.57 -11.26
C LEU A 95 -9.96 3.92 -10.89
N TRP A 96 -9.21 3.42 -11.86
CA TRP A 96 -7.88 2.85 -11.62
C TRP A 96 -6.92 3.86 -10.98
N LEU A 97 -6.88 5.09 -11.49
CA LEU A 97 -6.08 6.19 -10.90
C LEU A 97 -6.53 6.54 -9.48
N SER A 98 -7.83 6.38 -9.17
CA SER A 98 -8.35 6.63 -7.82
C SER A 98 -8.02 5.48 -6.85
N LEU A 99 -7.88 4.25 -7.33
CA LEU A 99 -7.42 3.10 -6.55
C LEU A 99 -5.92 3.17 -6.22
N MET A 100 -5.11 3.66 -7.17
CA MET A 100 -3.65 3.66 -7.07
C MET A 100 -3.03 4.87 -6.36
N ARG A 101 -3.83 5.88 -6.03
CA ARG A 101 -3.35 7.15 -5.50
C ARG A 101 -3.14 7.16 -3.98
#